data_AF-A0A7C4HV60-F1
#
_entry.id   AF-A0A7C4HV60-F1
#
_cell.length_a   1.000
_cell.length_b   1.000
_cell.length_c   1.000
_cell.angle_alpha   90.00
_cell.angle_beta   90.00
_cell.angle_gamma   90.00
#
_symmetry.space_group_name_H-M   'P 1'
#
loop_
_entity.id
_entity.type
_entity.pdbx_description
1 polymer ?
#
loop_
_entity_poly.entity_id
_entity_poly.type
_entity_poly.pdbx_seq_one_letter_code
_entity_poly.pdbx_strand_id
1 'polypeptide(L)'
;MKGISKVVDCPVEGLAVSGVNELRDLISRVIARVLSFQGIHYYDIVFESSEPIGYTHSLHKFRLFINGRQYIGIRAVVRGKKLIRILFTIPIGTDVEIKSRVGKYDPVIEKLGKGTCGGGEGIPPGQVYIDIPVVYAILGVPRVDVSKWTLRVEGEVGNAVELSLLDLYKLGVVDVETDFHCVTGWSVKSVKFAGVPLARIAELVVPKEGVNWVYVEGADGYSTVFPYIEVYASDAIVALEMNGKPLDVLHGYPARLVIPHLYGWKSAKWITRMVFTRDYSEGYWEALGYHPRGMVQLEERFKTR
;
A
#
# COMPACT_ATOMS: atom_id res chain seq x y z
N MET A 1 -0.24 -3.20 -12.41
CA MET A 1 -0.72 -4.60 -12.46
C MET A 1 -0.84 -5.04 -13.92
N LYS A 2 0.08 -5.84 -14.48
CA LYS A 2 -0.06 -6.26 -15.87
C LYS A 2 -1.24 -7.23 -15.99
N GLY A 3 -2.28 -6.82 -16.72
CA GLY A 3 -3.41 -7.68 -17.06
C GLY A 3 -4.63 -7.63 -16.14
N ILE A 4 -4.77 -6.69 -15.20
CA ILE A 4 -6.00 -6.50 -14.38
C ILE A 4 -6.76 -5.27 -14.90
N SER A 5 -8.05 -5.43 -15.20
CA SER A 5 -8.94 -4.34 -15.60
C SER A 5 -9.64 -3.69 -14.41
N LYS A 6 -10.02 -4.49 -13.41
CA LYS A 6 -10.84 -4.03 -12.30
C LYS A 6 -10.56 -4.82 -11.03
N VAL A 7 -10.64 -4.15 -9.88
CA VAL A 7 -10.70 -4.80 -8.57
C VAL A 7 -12.08 -4.56 -7.96
N VAL A 8 -12.68 -5.62 -7.45
CA VAL A 8 -13.95 -5.58 -6.71
C VAL A 8 -13.64 -5.90 -5.27
N ASP A 9 -13.75 -4.89 -4.40
CA ASP A 9 -13.44 -5.01 -2.98
C ASP A 9 -14.73 -5.19 -2.17
N CYS A 10 -14.95 -6.39 -1.63
CA CYS A 10 -16.15 -6.73 -0.87
C CYS A 10 -15.81 -6.84 0.62
N PRO A 11 -16.13 -5.83 1.45
CA PRO A 11 -16.05 -5.97 2.90
C PRO A 11 -17.08 -7.02 3.37
N VAL A 12 -16.64 -7.97 4.20
CA VAL A 12 -17.46 -9.07 4.73
C VAL A 12 -17.14 -9.19 6.20
N GLU A 13 -17.92 -8.62 7.11
CA GLU A 13 -17.56 -8.61 8.52
C GLU A 13 -18.22 -9.73 9.34
N GLY A 14 -17.46 -10.32 10.24
CA GLY A 14 -17.99 -11.09 11.37
C GLY A 14 -18.40 -12.52 11.05
N LEU A 15 -18.19 -13.00 9.81
CA LEU A 15 -18.46 -14.39 9.45
C LEU A 15 -17.35 -15.28 9.98
N ALA A 16 -17.70 -16.16 10.91
CA ALA A 16 -16.79 -17.17 11.41
C ALA A 16 -16.37 -18.11 10.28
N VAL A 17 -15.10 -18.47 10.25
CA VAL A 17 -14.53 -19.42 9.30
C VAL A 17 -13.60 -20.39 10.02
N SER A 18 -13.79 -21.67 9.74
CA SER A 18 -13.07 -22.78 10.34
C SER A 18 -12.03 -23.40 9.40
N GLY A 19 -12.11 -23.13 8.10
CA GLY A 19 -11.15 -23.63 7.12
C GLY A 19 -11.42 -23.22 5.67
N VAL A 20 -10.59 -23.73 4.76
CA VAL A 20 -10.58 -23.37 3.34
C VAL A 20 -11.88 -23.74 2.61
N ASN A 21 -12.52 -24.86 2.97
CA ASN A 21 -13.78 -25.27 2.34
C ASN A 21 -14.92 -24.30 2.65
N GLU A 22 -15.04 -23.87 3.91
CA GLU A 22 -16.05 -22.88 4.31
C GLU A 22 -15.79 -21.51 3.66
N LEU A 23 -14.51 -21.12 3.52
CA LEU A 23 -14.13 -19.94 2.75
C LEU A 23 -14.57 -20.06 1.29
N ARG A 24 -14.37 -21.21 0.65
CA ARG A 24 -14.82 -21.46 -0.72
C ARG A 24 -16.33 -21.28 -0.85
N ASP A 25 -17.11 -21.82 0.08
CA ASP A 25 -18.58 -21.71 0.07
C ASP A 25 -19.05 -20.27 0.28
N LEU A 26 -18.39 -19.52 1.16
CA LEU A 26 -18.64 -18.09 1.35
C LEU A 26 -18.31 -17.28 0.09
N ILE A 27 -17.17 -17.56 -0.54
CA ILE A 27 -16.78 -16.93 -1.80
C ILE A 27 -17.82 -17.20 -2.88
N SER A 28 -18.30 -18.44 -3.04
CA SER A 28 -19.38 -18.79 -3.98
C SER A 28 -20.64 -17.94 -3.76
N ARG A 29 -21.05 -17.76 -2.51
CA ARG A 29 -22.21 -16.93 -2.15
C ARG A 29 -22.00 -15.45 -2.50
N VAL A 30 -20.80 -14.92 -2.25
CA VAL A 30 -20.47 -13.53 -2.60
C VAL A 30 -20.41 -13.33 -4.12
N ILE A 31 -19.83 -14.27 -4.86
CA ILE A 31 -19.81 -14.25 -6.33
C ILE A 31 -21.23 -14.14 -6.89
N ALA A 32 -22.14 -15.02 -6.46
CA ALA A 32 -23.53 -15.04 -6.95
C ALA A 32 -24.26 -13.70 -6.73
N ARG A 33 -23.92 -13.00 -5.64
CA ARG A 33 -24.49 -11.70 -5.26
C ARG A 33 -23.86 -10.52 -6.00
N VAL A 34 -22.54 -10.51 -6.15
CA VAL A 34 -21.79 -9.31 -6.57
C VAL A 34 -21.44 -9.33 -8.06
N LEU A 35 -21.23 -10.52 -8.64
CA LEU A 35 -20.82 -10.66 -10.04
C LEU A 35 -21.98 -11.22 -10.88
N SER A 36 -22.14 -10.68 -12.09
CA SER A 36 -22.95 -11.26 -13.17
C SER A 36 -22.03 -11.67 -14.30
N PHE A 37 -22.18 -12.90 -14.75
CA PHE A 37 -21.42 -13.45 -15.86
C PHE A 37 -22.29 -13.42 -17.11
N GLN A 38 -22.09 -12.43 -17.97
CA GLN A 38 -22.81 -12.31 -19.23
C GLN A 38 -22.14 -13.22 -20.28
N GLY A 39 -22.73 -14.39 -20.56
CA GLY A 39 -22.16 -15.35 -21.51
C GLY A 39 -20.85 -16.01 -21.08
N ILE A 40 -20.44 -15.86 -19.81
CA ILE A 40 -19.25 -16.50 -19.24
C ILE A 40 -19.67 -17.70 -18.40
N HIS A 41 -19.10 -18.86 -18.72
CA HIS A 41 -19.17 -20.02 -17.84
C HIS A 41 -17.98 -19.99 -16.87
N TYR A 42 -18.28 -20.09 -15.57
CA TYR A 42 -17.28 -20.35 -14.55
C TYR A 42 -17.47 -21.76 -14.00
N TYR A 43 -16.36 -22.42 -13.67
CA TYR A 43 -16.37 -23.87 -13.47
C TYR A 43 -15.95 -24.28 -12.06
N ASP A 44 -14.95 -23.60 -11.51
CA ASP A 44 -14.37 -24.00 -10.23
C ASP A 44 -13.69 -22.84 -9.51
N ILE A 45 -13.73 -22.90 -8.18
CA ILE A 45 -12.99 -22.02 -7.27
C ILE A 45 -11.86 -22.85 -6.65
N VAL A 46 -10.68 -22.71 -7.24
CA VAL A 46 -9.50 -23.47 -6.86
C VAL A 46 -8.71 -22.69 -5.82
N PHE A 47 -8.40 -23.34 -4.70
CA PHE A 47 -7.51 -22.79 -3.67
C PHE A 47 -6.06 -22.83 -4.15
N GLU A 48 -5.32 -21.75 -3.96
CA GLU A 48 -3.91 -21.68 -4.33
C GLU A 48 -2.99 -21.74 -3.12
N SER A 49 -3.17 -20.82 -2.18
CA SER A 49 -2.27 -20.68 -1.04
C SER A 49 -2.96 -19.96 0.13
N SER A 50 -2.37 -20.15 1.31
CA SER A 50 -2.68 -19.40 2.51
C SER A 50 -1.38 -18.83 3.05
N GLU A 51 -1.36 -17.52 3.26
CA GLU A 51 -0.18 -16.80 3.74
C GLU A 51 -0.53 -16.07 5.04
N PRO A 52 0.17 -16.32 6.15
CA PRO A 52 0.01 -15.50 7.34
C PRO A 52 0.55 -14.08 7.05
N ILE A 53 -0.15 -13.06 7.53
CA ILE A 53 0.20 -11.66 7.39
C ILE A 53 0.33 -11.08 8.81
N GLY A 54 1.55 -11.09 9.35
CA GLY A 54 1.77 -10.94 10.78
C GLY A 54 1.18 -12.12 11.57
N TYR A 55 0.72 -11.86 12.80
CA TYR A 55 0.10 -12.88 13.67
C TYR A 55 -1.43 -12.85 13.70
N THR A 56 -2.03 -11.79 13.17
CA THR A 56 -3.46 -11.53 13.35
C THR A 56 -4.28 -11.78 12.09
N HIS A 57 -3.65 -11.81 10.92
CA HIS A 57 -4.32 -11.96 9.64
C HIS A 57 -3.78 -13.13 8.84
N SER A 58 -4.63 -13.73 8.01
CA SER A 58 -4.25 -14.65 6.94
C SER A 58 -4.88 -14.24 5.62
N LEU A 59 -4.09 -14.33 4.55
CA LEU A 59 -4.51 -14.07 3.18
C LEU A 59 -4.65 -15.41 2.44
N HIS A 60 -5.87 -15.76 2.08
CA HIS A 60 -6.16 -16.96 1.30
C HIS A 60 -6.38 -16.60 -0.16
N LYS A 61 -5.62 -17.20 -1.06
CA LYS A 61 -5.70 -16.95 -2.51
C LYS A 61 -6.47 -18.07 -3.18
N PHE A 62 -7.40 -17.71 -4.04
CA PHE A 62 -8.15 -18.63 -4.90
C PHE A 62 -8.18 -18.12 -6.34
N ARG A 63 -8.45 -19.02 -7.28
CA ARG A 63 -8.77 -18.69 -8.68
C ARG A 63 -10.17 -19.16 -9.02
N LEU A 64 -10.94 -18.29 -9.63
CA LEU A 64 -12.20 -18.64 -10.30
C LEU A 64 -11.93 -18.75 -11.79
N PHE A 65 -11.89 -19.99 -12.31
CA PHE A 65 -11.63 -20.22 -13.73
C PHE A 65 -12.84 -19.85 -14.58
N ILE A 66 -12.59 -19.09 -15.64
CA ILE A 66 -13.56 -18.59 -16.62
C ILE A 66 -13.09 -18.91 -18.03
N ASN A 67 -14.02 -19.28 -18.92
CA ASN A 67 -13.75 -19.51 -20.35
C ASN A 67 -12.52 -20.41 -20.62
N GLY A 68 -12.32 -21.44 -19.80
CA GLY A 68 -11.30 -22.51 -19.97
C GLY A 68 -9.85 -22.16 -19.61
N ARG A 69 -9.35 -20.94 -19.90
CA ARG A 69 -7.93 -20.56 -19.67
C ARG A 69 -7.73 -19.26 -18.91
N GLN A 70 -8.78 -18.48 -18.69
CA GLN A 70 -8.71 -17.24 -17.90
C GLN A 70 -9.17 -17.51 -16.46
N TYR A 71 -8.79 -16.62 -15.55
CA TYR A 71 -9.28 -16.71 -14.17
C TYR A 71 -9.44 -15.34 -13.53
N ILE A 72 -10.44 -15.22 -12.67
CA ILE A 72 -10.55 -14.13 -11.71
C ILE A 72 -9.75 -14.51 -10.47
N GLY A 73 -8.80 -13.67 -10.09
CA GLY A 73 -8.06 -13.85 -8.84
C GLY A 73 -8.94 -13.47 -7.65
N ILE A 74 -8.92 -14.26 -6.59
CA ILE A 74 -9.71 -14.05 -5.39
C ILE A 74 -8.79 -14.02 -4.18
N ARG A 75 -8.95 -13.03 -3.32
CA ARG A 75 -8.25 -12.91 -2.04
C ARG A 75 -9.27 -12.83 -0.92
N ALA A 76 -9.25 -13.79 0.00
CA ALA A 76 -10.03 -13.73 1.23
C ALA A 76 -9.11 -13.38 2.40
N VAL A 77 -9.44 -12.28 3.09
CA VAL A 77 -8.69 -11.81 4.27
C VAL A 77 -9.44 -12.26 5.51
N VAL A 78 -8.75 -13.02 6.35
CA VAL A 78 -9.28 -13.51 7.63
C VAL A 78 -8.48 -12.86 8.76
N ARG A 79 -9.18 -12.38 9.79
CA ARG A 79 -8.58 -11.92 11.05
C ARG A 79 -8.94 -12.88 12.17
N GLY A 80 -7.95 -13.58 12.70
CA GLY A 80 -8.18 -14.72 13.61
C GLY A 80 -9.00 -15.83 12.93
N LYS A 81 -10.28 -15.97 13.32
CA LYS A 81 -11.24 -16.92 12.72
C LYS A 81 -12.42 -16.23 12.03
N LYS A 82 -12.30 -14.96 11.69
CA LYS A 82 -13.37 -14.18 11.06
C LYS A 82 -12.93 -13.71 9.69
N LEU A 83 -13.69 -14.07 8.66
CA LEU A 83 -13.57 -13.44 7.35
C LEU A 83 -13.92 -11.96 7.51
N ILE A 84 -13.06 -11.07 6.99
CA ILE A 84 -13.25 -9.62 7.04
C ILE A 84 -13.38 -8.99 5.65
N ARG A 85 -12.86 -9.63 4.60
CA ARG A 85 -12.85 -9.08 3.24
C ARG A 85 -12.69 -10.16 2.18
N ILE A 86 -13.33 -9.98 1.03
CA ILE A 86 -13.07 -10.74 -0.20
C ILE A 86 -12.79 -9.75 -1.33
N LEU A 87 -11.67 -9.92 -2.03
CA LEU A 87 -11.33 -9.12 -3.21
C LEU A 87 -11.32 -9.98 -4.46
N PHE A 88 -11.88 -9.45 -5.54
CA PHE A 88 -11.82 -10.05 -6.87
C PHE A 88 -10.97 -9.18 -7.79
N THR A 89 -9.90 -9.74 -8.37
CA THR A 89 -9.10 -9.08 -9.42
C THR A 89 -9.50 -9.64 -10.77
N ILE A 90 -10.19 -8.81 -11.55
CA ILE A 90 -10.74 -9.14 -12.86
C ILE A 90 -9.67 -8.86 -13.93
N PRO A 91 -9.29 -9.84 -14.76
CA PRO A 91 -8.30 -9.60 -15.79
C PRO A 91 -8.84 -8.71 -16.94
N ILE A 92 -7.92 -8.17 -17.75
CA ILE A 92 -8.26 -7.41 -18.95
C ILE A 92 -8.96 -8.33 -19.97
N GLY A 93 -10.02 -7.82 -20.61
CA GLY A 93 -10.79 -8.57 -21.61
C GLY A 93 -11.83 -9.53 -21.01
N THR A 94 -12.02 -9.51 -19.69
CA THR A 94 -13.09 -10.27 -19.02
C THR A 94 -14.34 -9.40 -18.85
N ASP A 95 -15.42 -9.81 -19.49
CA ASP A 95 -16.71 -9.11 -19.45
C ASP A 95 -17.58 -9.60 -18.28
N VAL A 96 -17.37 -8.98 -17.11
CA VAL A 96 -18.13 -9.28 -15.89
C VAL A 96 -18.81 -8.02 -15.39
N GLU A 97 -20.12 -8.09 -15.25
CA GLU A 97 -20.93 -7.00 -14.71
C GLU A 97 -20.96 -7.08 -13.18
N ILE A 98 -20.89 -5.92 -12.51
CA ILE A 98 -20.94 -5.84 -11.05
C ILE A 98 -22.35 -5.42 -10.63
N LYS A 99 -23.09 -6.35 -10.02
CA LYS A 99 -24.52 -6.19 -9.72
C LYS A 99 -24.81 -5.19 -8.59
N SER A 100 -23.96 -5.15 -7.57
CA SER A 100 -24.16 -4.32 -6.39
C SER A 100 -23.34 -3.03 -6.47
N ARG A 101 -23.90 -1.91 -6.00
CA ARG A 101 -23.11 -0.75 -5.55
C ARG A 101 -22.21 -1.22 -4.40
N VAL A 102 -21.03 -1.72 -4.74
CA VAL A 102 -19.92 -1.81 -3.80
C VAL A 102 -19.68 -0.37 -3.36
N GLY A 103 -20.00 -0.05 -2.10
CA GLY A 103 -19.76 1.31 -1.59
C GLY A 103 -18.33 1.69 -1.92
N LYS A 104 -18.12 2.88 -2.50
CA LYS A 104 -16.76 3.38 -2.68
C LYS A 104 -16.17 3.47 -1.27
N TYR A 105 -15.06 2.79 -1.04
CA TYR A 105 -14.36 2.87 0.24
C TYR A 105 -14.11 4.35 0.55
N ASP A 106 -14.60 4.79 1.71
CA ASP A 106 -14.47 6.17 2.16
C ASP A 106 -13.59 6.20 3.42
N PRO A 107 -12.30 6.54 3.29
CA PRO A 107 -11.39 6.60 4.41
C PRO A 107 -11.70 7.75 5.39
N VAL A 108 -12.62 8.68 5.05
CA VAL A 108 -13.05 9.75 5.96
C VAL A 108 -14.01 9.23 7.04
N ILE A 109 -14.79 8.18 6.73
CA ILE A 109 -15.67 7.50 7.70
C ILE A 109 -14.85 6.66 8.67
N GLU A 110 -13.73 6.11 8.20
CA GLU A 110 -12.75 5.45 9.05
C GLU A 110 -12.09 6.50 9.95
N LYS A 111 -12.39 6.45 11.26
CA LYS A 111 -11.73 7.32 12.23
C LYS A 111 -10.24 6.96 12.27
N LEU A 112 -9.44 7.62 11.44
CA LEU A 112 -7.99 7.66 11.55
C LEU A 112 -7.64 8.35 12.87
N GLY A 113 -7.74 7.59 13.97
CA GLY A 113 -7.44 8.10 15.31
C GLY A 113 -6.02 8.64 15.34
N LYS A 114 -5.74 9.60 16.23
CA LYS A 114 -4.36 10.02 16.54
C LYS A 114 -3.67 8.87 17.27
N GLY A 115 -3.23 7.84 16.52
CA GLY A 115 -2.28 6.88 17.05
C GLY A 115 -1.00 7.67 17.32
N THR A 116 -0.65 7.82 18.58
CA THR A 116 0.60 8.47 18.95
C THR A 116 1.76 7.59 18.47
N CYS A 117 2.83 8.23 18.01
CA CYS A 117 4.14 7.61 17.85
C CYS A 117 4.68 7.29 19.25
N GLY A 118 4.03 6.36 19.95
CA GLY A 118 4.57 5.81 21.18
C GLY A 118 5.69 4.88 20.79
N GLY A 119 6.93 5.30 21.03
CA GLY A 119 8.09 4.42 21.12
C GLY A 119 7.86 3.44 22.26
N GLY A 120 6.97 2.47 22.05
CA GLY A 120 6.77 1.38 22.98
C GLY A 120 8.01 0.51 22.95
N GLU A 121 8.64 0.33 24.11
CA GLU A 121 9.66 -0.70 24.29
C GLU A 121 9.04 -2.06 23.92
N GLY A 122 9.39 -2.58 22.74
CA GLY A 122 8.86 -3.87 22.29
C GLY A 122 8.89 -4.07 20.78
N ILE A 123 8.70 -5.31 20.37
CA ILE A 123 8.45 -5.65 18.97
C ILE A 123 7.02 -5.20 18.64
N PRO A 124 6.77 -4.43 17.57
CA PRO A 124 5.43 -4.01 17.24
C PRO A 124 4.48 -5.21 17.03
N PRO A 125 3.16 -5.04 17.24
CA PRO A 125 2.21 -6.13 17.12
C PRO A 125 2.29 -6.85 15.76
N GLY A 126 2.37 -8.18 15.81
CA GLY A 126 2.43 -8.99 14.58
C GLY A 126 3.78 -8.91 13.85
N GLN A 127 4.88 -8.56 14.51
CA GLN A 127 6.21 -8.45 13.92
C GLN A 127 7.21 -9.41 14.57
N VAL A 128 8.26 -9.75 13.82
CA VAL A 128 9.51 -10.36 14.32
C VAL A 128 10.70 -9.57 13.80
N TYR A 129 11.74 -9.39 14.61
CA TYR A 129 12.97 -8.79 14.11
C TYR A 129 13.78 -9.78 13.27
N ILE A 130 14.29 -9.30 12.14
CA ILE A 130 15.26 -9.97 11.29
C ILE A 130 16.46 -9.04 11.08
N ASP A 131 17.60 -9.59 10.68
CA ASP A 131 18.84 -8.80 10.56
C ASP A 131 18.90 -7.97 9.28
N ILE A 132 18.35 -8.48 8.19
CA ILE A 132 18.47 -7.89 6.85
C ILE A 132 17.09 -7.74 6.22
N PRO A 133 16.76 -6.56 5.65
CA PRO A 133 15.45 -6.36 5.05
C PRO A 133 15.26 -7.24 3.81
N VAL A 134 14.08 -7.83 3.70
CA VAL A 134 13.68 -8.49 2.45
C VAL A 134 13.31 -7.41 1.43
N VAL A 135 14.01 -7.41 0.29
CA VAL A 135 13.77 -6.43 -0.77
C VAL A 135 12.65 -6.89 -1.70
N TYR A 136 11.59 -6.07 -1.81
CA TYR A 136 10.50 -6.29 -2.75
C TYR A 136 10.56 -5.31 -3.92
N ALA A 137 10.39 -5.80 -5.15
CA ALA A 137 10.26 -5.00 -6.37
C ALA A 137 9.09 -5.56 -7.20
N ILE A 138 7.87 -5.37 -6.70
CA ILE A 138 6.67 -6.09 -7.19
C ILE A 138 6.34 -5.78 -8.66
N LEU A 139 6.73 -4.61 -9.16
CA LEU A 139 6.58 -4.21 -10.56
C LEU A 139 7.90 -4.25 -11.36
N GLY A 140 8.94 -4.83 -10.78
CA GLY A 140 10.30 -4.84 -11.33
C GLY A 140 11.15 -3.68 -10.82
N VAL A 141 12.42 -3.68 -11.23
CA VAL A 141 13.38 -2.61 -10.92
C VAL A 141 13.49 -1.70 -12.14
N PRO A 142 13.15 -0.41 -12.04
CA PRO A 142 13.20 0.49 -13.18
C PRO A 142 14.65 0.90 -13.47
N ARG A 143 14.94 1.26 -14.74
CA ARG A 143 16.20 1.91 -15.10
C ARG A 143 16.01 3.42 -15.00
N VAL A 144 16.62 4.03 -13.98
CA VAL A 144 16.53 5.49 -13.75
C VAL A 144 17.82 6.16 -14.24
N ASP A 145 17.68 7.14 -15.13
CA ASP A 145 18.77 8.06 -15.52
C ASP A 145 18.74 9.26 -14.57
N VAL A 146 19.63 9.27 -13.56
CA VAL A 146 19.64 10.28 -12.50
C VAL A 146 19.91 11.68 -13.03
N SER A 147 20.62 11.83 -14.15
CA SER A 147 20.89 13.14 -14.76
C SER A 147 19.63 13.85 -15.26
N LYS A 148 18.56 13.07 -15.51
CA LYS A 148 17.26 13.55 -15.98
C LYS A 148 16.14 13.32 -14.97
N TRP A 149 16.45 12.69 -13.84
CA TRP A 149 15.45 12.36 -12.84
C TRP A 149 15.04 13.62 -12.09
N THR A 150 13.73 13.78 -11.89
CA THR A 150 13.14 14.79 -11.03
C THR A 150 12.02 14.19 -10.20
N LEU A 151 11.82 14.74 -9.01
CA LEU A 151 10.61 14.55 -8.21
C LEU A 151 9.67 15.71 -8.48
N ARG A 152 8.54 15.44 -9.15
CA ARG A 152 7.46 16.41 -9.32
C ARG A 152 6.59 16.44 -8.09
N VAL A 153 6.39 17.63 -7.50
CA VAL A 153 5.53 17.85 -6.35
C VAL A 153 4.42 18.81 -6.73
N GLU A 154 3.19 18.33 -6.78
CA GLU A 154 2.07 19.02 -7.45
C GLU A 154 0.71 18.74 -6.79
N GLY A 155 -0.37 19.11 -7.48
CA GLY A 155 -1.75 18.94 -7.02
C GLY A 155 -2.32 20.21 -6.40
N GLU A 156 -2.98 20.08 -5.26
CA GLU A 156 -3.59 21.18 -4.50
C GLU A 156 -2.55 21.92 -3.65
N VAL A 157 -1.58 22.53 -4.34
CA VAL A 157 -0.47 23.29 -3.77
C VAL A 157 -0.44 24.70 -4.35
N GLY A 158 0.14 25.65 -3.61
CA GLY A 158 0.34 27.02 -4.07
C GLY A 158 1.51 27.17 -5.04
N ASN A 159 2.52 26.32 -4.92
CA ASN A 159 3.75 26.35 -5.72
C ASN A 159 4.15 24.93 -6.12
N ALA A 160 3.69 24.47 -7.29
CA ALA A 160 4.13 23.17 -7.82
C ALA A 160 5.59 23.26 -8.27
N VAL A 161 6.38 22.25 -7.96
CA VAL A 161 7.83 22.23 -8.24
C VAL A 161 8.29 20.93 -8.87
N GLU A 162 9.40 20.99 -9.61
CA GLU A 162 10.17 19.80 -9.99
C GLU A 162 11.55 19.90 -9.34
N LEU A 163 11.90 18.91 -8.52
CA LEU A 163 13.15 18.90 -7.76
C LEU A 163 14.11 17.89 -8.36
N SER A 164 15.28 18.34 -8.79
CA SER A 164 16.38 17.42 -9.12
C SER A 164 16.96 16.80 -7.85
N LEU A 165 17.80 15.77 -8.00
CA LEU A 165 18.52 15.19 -6.86
C LEU A 165 19.36 16.25 -6.12
N LEU A 166 19.98 17.17 -6.86
CA LEU A 166 20.76 18.26 -6.27
C LEU A 166 19.88 19.24 -5.48
N ASP A 167 18.67 19.53 -5.96
CA ASP A 167 17.75 20.42 -5.26
C ASP A 167 17.27 19.80 -3.94
N LEU A 168 17.05 18.48 -3.90
CA LEU A 168 16.75 17.77 -2.67
C LEU A 168 17.89 17.90 -1.65
N TYR A 169 19.15 17.71 -2.06
CA TYR A 169 20.29 17.95 -1.17
C TYR A 169 20.35 19.41 -0.67
N LYS A 170 20.04 20.40 -1.52
CA LYS A 170 20.01 21.82 -1.15
C LYS A 170 18.88 22.18 -0.19
N LEU A 171 17.75 21.48 -0.24
CA LEU A 171 16.68 21.65 0.75
C LEU A 171 17.14 21.22 2.15
N GLY A 172 18.20 20.41 2.25
CA GLY A 172 18.82 20.03 3.50
C GLY A 172 18.42 18.62 3.92
N VAL A 173 19.43 17.82 4.22
CA VAL A 173 19.29 16.42 4.60
C VAL A 173 19.34 16.30 6.13
N VAL A 174 18.52 15.42 6.69
CA VAL A 174 18.56 15.03 8.10
C VAL A 174 18.77 13.53 8.21
N ASP A 175 19.46 13.11 9.27
CA ASP A 175 19.59 11.71 9.63
C ASP A 175 18.34 11.24 10.40
N VAL A 176 17.85 10.06 10.03
CA VAL A 176 16.74 9.36 10.71
C VAL A 176 17.20 7.93 10.97
N GLU A 177 17.37 7.58 12.24
CA GLU A 177 17.56 6.19 12.66
C GLU A 177 16.24 5.66 13.22
N THR A 178 15.73 4.60 12.61
CA THR A 178 14.41 4.07 12.92
C THR A 178 14.29 2.60 12.56
N ASP A 179 13.26 1.94 13.07
CA ASP A 179 12.94 0.57 12.69
C ASP A 179 12.12 0.56 11.40
N PHE A 180 12.32 -0.47 10.57
CA PHE A 180 11.58 -0.65 9.33
C PHE A 180 10.64 -1.85 9.45
N HIS A 181 9.34 -1.65 9.22
CA HIS A 181 8.32 -2.67 9.49
C HIS A 181 7.62 -3.16 8.21
N CYS A 182 7.73 -4.45 7.90
CA CYS A 182 7.02 -5.04 6.76
C CYS A 182 5.63 -5.56 7.16
N VAL A 183 4.67 -5.38 6.27
CA VAL A 183 3.31 -5.89 6.46
C VAL A 183 3.22 -7.42 6.47
N THR A 184 4.23 -8.12 5.97
CA THR A 184 4.25 -9.60 6.04
C THR A 184 4.63 -10.12 7.43
N GLY A 185 5.09 -9.25 8.33
CA GLY A 185 5.33 -9.59 9.74
C GLY A 185 6.79 -9.63 10.16
N TRP A 186 7.71 -9.07 9.38
CA TRP A 186 9.10 -8.88 9.80
C TRP A 186 9.47 -7.40 9.95
N SER A 187 10.41 -7.11 10.83
CA SER A 187 10.95 -5.77 11.09
C SER A 187 12.48 -5.80 11.13
N VAL A 188 13.13 -4.68 10.82
CA VAL A 188 14.58 -4.51 10.92
C VAL A 188 14.87 -3.32 11.83
N LYS A 189 15.79 -3.48 12.78
CA LYS A 189 16.12 -2.43 13.75
C LYS A 189 17.10 -1.40 13.20
N SER A 190 17.05 -0.18 13.75
CA SER A 190 18.11 0.83 13.63
C SER A 190 18.57 1.06 12.18
N VAL A 191 17.62 1.07 11.24
CA VAL A 191 17.90 1.41 9.85
C VAL A 191 18.17 2.90 9.80
N LYS A 192 19.36 3.27 9.28
CA LYS A 192 19.76 4.67 9.15
C LYS A 192 19.42 5.16 7.76
N PHE A 193 18.55 6.14 7.68
CA PHE A 193 18.28 6.88 6.46
C PHE A 193 18.80 8.30 6.59
N ALA A 194 19.15 8.92 5.47
CA ALA A 194 19.31 10.36 5.40
C ALA A 194 18.48 10.91 4.24
N GLY A 195 17.71 11.95 4.49
CA GLY A 195 16.80 12.51 3.49
C GLY A 195 16.24 13.89 3.82
N VAL A 196 15.40 14.39 2.92
CA VAL A 196 14.72 15.68 3.09
C VAL A 196 13.42 15.47 3.88
N PRO A 197 13.19 16.20 4.98
CA PRO A 197 11.91 16.16 5.70
C PRO A 197 10.73 16.46 4.79
N LEU A 198 9.65 15.67 4.86
CA LEU A 198 8.43 15.94 4.08
C LEU A 198 7.82 17.28 4.44
N ALA A 199 7.90 17.69 5.72
CA ALA A 199 7.48 19.01 6.18
C ALA A 199 8.17 20.15 5.41
N ARG A 200 9.46 20.01 5.07
CA ARG A 200 10.20 21.03 4.31
C ARG A 200 9.77 21.09 2.84
N ILE A 201 9.42 19.95 2.25
CA ILE A 201 8.81 19.91 0.92
C ILE A 201 7.43 20.59 0.97
N ALA A 202 6.64 20.35 2.03
CA ALA A 202 5.35 21.01 2.22
C ALA A 202 5.49 22.53 2.41
N GLU A 203 6.48 23.01 3.16
CA GLU A 203 6.79 24.45 3.27
C GLU A 203 7.07 25.08 1.91
N LEU A 204 7.81 24.38 1.04
CA LEU A 204 8.17 24.86 -0.30
C LEU A 204 6.96 24.97 -1.24
N VAL A 205 6.06 23.98 -1.20
CA VAL A 205 4.92 23.91 -2.15
C VAL A 205 3.66 24.58 -1.63
N VAL A 206 3.57 24.84 -0.32
CA VAL A 206 2.44 25.51 0.33
C VAL A 206 1.11 24.80 0.02
N PRO A 207 0.84 23.60 0.57
CA PRO A 207 -0.41 22.89 0.37
C PRO A 207 -1.62 23.77 0.70
N LYS A 208 -2.65 23.72 -0.15
CA LYS A 208 -3.88 24.49 0.05
C LYS A 208 -4.73 23.93 1.18
N GLU A 209 -5.64 24.76 1.69
CA GLU A 209 -6.66 24.30 2.64
C GLU A 209 -7.51 23.15 2.06
N GLY A 210 -7.78 22.16 2.90
CA GLY A 210 -8.60 20.99 2.58
C GLY A 210 -7.83 19.82 1.96
N VAL A 211 -6.51 19.92 1.78
CA VAL A 211 -5.67 18.75 1.43
C VAL A 211 -5.77 17.71 2.54
N ASN A 212 -6.11 16.48 2.16
CA ASN A 212 -6.31 15.36 3.09
C ASN A 212 -5.36 14.19 2.82
N TRP A 213 -4.80 14.12 1.60
CA TRP A 213 -4.04 12.97 1.13
C TRP A 213 -2.81 13.40 0.35
N VAL A 214 -1.79 12.55 0.37
CA VAL A 214 -0.63 12.63 -0.52
C VAL A 214 -0.53 11.32 -1.28
N TYR A 215 -0.60 11.42 -2.61
CA TYR A 215 -0.40 10.30 -3.53
C TYR A 215 1.03 10.30 -4.06
N VAL A 216 1.69 9.15 -4.11
CA VAL A 216 3.08 9.04 -4.54
C VAL A 216 3.22 7.95 -5.60
N GLU A 217 3.96 8.25 -6.66
CA GLU A 217 4.26 7.31 -7.75
C GLU A 217 5.77 7.11 -7.93
N GLY A 218 6.17 5.87 -8.20
CA GLY A 218 7.52 5.45 -8.55
C GLY A 218 7.70 5.27 -10.05
N ALA A 219 8.96 5.32 -10.50
CA ALA A 219 9.35 5.10 -11.90
C ALA A 219 9.00 3.69 -12.44
N ASP A 220 8.76 2.73 -11.56
CA ASP A 220 8.28 1.37 -11.86
C ASP A 220 6.76 1.29 -12.06
N GLY A 221 6.05 2.41 -11.89
CA GLY A 221 4.59 2.48 -11.90
C GLY A 221 3.95 2.00 -10.59
N TYR A 222 4.74 1.81 -9.53
CA TYR A 222 4.21 1.55 -8.21
C TYR A 222 3.62 2.85 -7.65
N SER A 223 2.53 2.75 -6.91
CA SER A 223 1.95 3.90 -6.24
C SER A 223 1.47 3.57 -4.84
N THR A 224 1.40 4.60 -4.01
CA THR A 224 0.82 4.54 -2.67
C THR A 224 0.17 5.87 -2.33
N VAL A 225 -0.63 5.88 -1.28
CA VAL A 225 -1.32 7.05 -0.76
C VAL A 225 -1.25 7.01 0.75
N PHE A 226 -1.14 8.17 1.39
CA PHE A 226 -1.18 8.29 2.84
C PHE A 226 -1.87 9.59 3.28
N PRO A 227 -2.42 9.65 4.51
CA PRO A 227 -3.05 10.85 5.04
C PRO A 227 -2.06 12.01 5.09
N TYR A 228 -2.49 13.20 4.68
CA TYR A 228 -1.64 14.41 4.65
C TYR A 228 -0.99 14.74 5.99
N ILE A 229 -1.63 14.40 7.11
CA ILE A 229 -1.07 14.60 8.45
C ILE A 229 0.30 13.93 8.65
N GLU A 230 0.58 12.83 7.94
CA GLU A 230 1.85 12.09 8.07
C GLU A 230 3.04 12.85 7.44
N VAL A 231 2.78 13.88 6.62
CA VAL A 231 3.82 14.80 6.09
C VAL A 231 4.56 15.51 7.22
N TYR A 232 3.89 15.72 8.36
CA TYR A 232 4.42 16.44 9.50
C TYR A 232 4.98 15.54 10.60
N ALA A 233 5.06 14.23 10.37
CA ALA A 233 5.80 13.35 11.26
C ALA A 233 7.29 13.74 11.24
N SER A 234 7.92 13.78 12.43
CA SER A 234 9.28 14.30 12.62
C SER A 234 10.35 13.50 11.88
N ASP A 235 10.07 12.24 11.56
CA ASP A 235 10.95 11.27 10.92
C ASP A 235 10.47 10.87 9.51
N ALA A 236 9.44 11.54 8.97
CA ALA A 236 8.99 11.35 7.60
C ALA A 236 9.88 12.13 6.61
N ILE A 237 10.50 11.39 5.69
CA ILE A 237 11.50 11.93 4.75
C ILE A 237 11.34 11.39 3.33
N VAL A 238 11.83 12.17 2.35
CA VAL A 238 12.34 11.63 1.09
C VAL A 238 13.79 11.22 1.34
N ALA A 239 14.02 9.93 1.56
CA ALA A 239 15.35 9.37 1.78
C ALA A 239 16.14 9.33 0.47
N LEU A 240 17.41 9.74 0.56
CA LEU A 240 18.41 9.74 -0.51
C LEU A 240 19.55 8.75 -0.20
N GLU A 241 19.76 8.49 1.09
CA GLU A 241 20.83 7.65 1.61
C GLU A 241 20.28 6.61 2.58
N MET A 242 20.98 5.48 2.65
CA MET A 242 20.72 4.41 3.60
C MET A 242 22.06 3.85 4.10
N ASN A 243 22.20 3.76 5.43
CA ASN A 243 23.40 3.27 6.12
C ASN A 243 24.69 4.02 5.71
N GLY A 244 24.61 5.35 5.65
CA GLY A 244 25.75 6.24 5.39
C GLY A 244 26.26 6.23 3.94
N LYS A 245 25.45 5.72 3.01
CA LYS A 245 25.76 5.71 1.57
C LYS A 245 24.52 6.14 0.79
N PRO A 246 24.68 6.68 -0.44
CA PRO A 246 23.57 6.80 -1.37
C PRO A 246 22.79 5.50 -1.46
N LEU A 247 21.46 5.61 -1.57
CA LEU A 247 20.61 4.44 -1.80
C LEU A 247 21.20 3.61 -2.95
N ASP A 248 21.13 2.29 -2.84
CA ASP A 248 21.36 1.46 -4.00
C ASP A 248 20.09 1.35 -4.85
N VAL A 249 20.24 0.80 -6.06
CA VAL A 249 19.13 0.65 -7.01
C VAL A 249 18.00 -0.18 -6.42
N LEU A 250 18.29 -1.22 -5.63
CA LEU A 250 17.27 -2.10 -5.05
C LEU A 250 16.47 -1.42 -3.93
N HIS A 251 17.09 -0.50 -3.21
CA HIS A 251 16.50 0.28 -2.13
C HIS A 251 15.85 1.58 -2.59
N GLY A 252 15.93 1.93 -3.87
CA GLY A 252 15.14 3.01 -4.46
C GLY A 252 15.92 4.19 -5.01
N TYR A 253 17.24 4.04 -5.27
CA TYR A 253 18.05 5.11 -5.86
C TYR A 253 17.40 5.73 -7.11
N PRO A 254 17.28 7.07 -7.20
CA PRO A 254 17.96 8.07 -6.36
C PRO A 254 17.19 8.52 -5.11
N ALA A 255 15.89 8.23 -5.01
CA ALA A 255 15.08 8.70 -3.89
C ALA A 255 13.92 7.74 -3.59
N ARG A 256 13.61 7.59 -2.29
CA ARG A 256 12.45 6.84 -1.81
C ARG A 256 11.71 7.60 -0.73
N LEU A 257 10.43 7.30 -0.56
CA LEU A 257 9.65 7.72 0.60
C LEU A 257 9.98 6.84 1.81
N VAL A 258 10.06 7.44 2.99
CA VAL A 258 10.16 6.75 4.29
C VAL A 258 9.26 7.48 5.30
N ILE A 259 8.31 6.74 5.90
CA ILE A 259 7.45 7.21 6.99
C ILE A 259 7.46 6.09 8.04
N PRO A 260 8.33 6.17 9.06
CA PRO A 260 8.76 4.98 9.81
C PRO A 260 7.68 4.25 10.60
N HIS A 261 6.71 4.98 11.17
CA HIS A 261 5.61 4.39 11.93
C HIS A 261 4.52 3.74 11.05
N LEU A 262 4.67 3.81 9.71
CA LEU A 262 3.82 3.14 8.75
C LEU A 262 4.52 1.89 8.19
N TYR A 263 3.74 0.92 7.74
CA TYR A 263 4.26 -0.28 7.11
C TYR A 263 5.00 0.03 5.79
N GLY A 264 6.01 -0.78 5.49
CA GLY A 264 6.97 -0.57 4.40
C GLY A 264 6.40 -0.49 2.99
N TRP A 265 5.14 -0.88 2.74
CA TRP A 265 4.52 -0.63 1.44
C TRP A 265 4.24 0.86 1.20
N LYS A 266 4.07 1.66 2.27
CA LYS A 266 3.99 3.12 2.18
C LYS A 266 5.32 3.75 1.80
N SER A 267 6.44 3.07 2.06
CA SER A 267 7.78 3.55 1.73
C SER A 267 8.12 3.31 0.26
N ALA A 268 7.40 3.97 -0.66
CA ALA A 268 7.55 3.84 -2.11
C ALA A 268 8.98 4.13 -2.58
N LYS A 269 9.47 3.37 -3.56
CA LYS A 269 10.83 3.46 -4.11
C LYS A 269 10.84 4.14 -5.48
N TRP A 270 12.00 4.68 -5.87
CA TRP A 270 12.21 5.32 -7.17
C TRP A 270 11.17 6.40 -7.44
N ILE A 271 10.82 7.19 -6.42
CA ILE A 271 9.70 8.14 -6.50
C ILE A 271 9.96 9.16 -7.59
N THR A 272 8.91 9.56 -8.32
CA THR A 272 9.00 10.56 -9.40
C THR A 272 7.89 11.60 -9.30
N ARG A 273 6.83 11.31 -8.52
CA ARG A 273 5.66 12.16 -8.42
C ARG A 273 5.09 12.11 -7.00
N MET A 274 4.74 13.27 -6.46
CA MET A 274 4.04 13.45 -5.20
C MET A 274 2.91 14.45 -5.41
N VAL A 275 1.67 14.04 -5.15
CA VAL A 275 0.46 14.83 -5.43
C VAL A 275 -0.29 15.07 -4.13
N PHE A 276 -0.39 16.32 -3.72
CA PHE A 276 -1.26 16.73 -2.60
C PHE A 276 -2.69 16.86 -3.12
N THR A 277 -3.65 16.23 -2.46
CA THR A 277 -5.03 16.17 -2.96
C THR A 277 -6.05 16.14 -1.82
N ARG A 278 -7.25 16.63 -2.12
CA ARG A 278 -8.41 16.55 -1.21
C ARG A 278 -9.03 15.16 -1.24
N ASP A 279 -9.02 14.53 -2.41
CA ASP A 279 -9.73 13.29 -2.68
C ASP A 279 -8.81 12.07 -2.57
N TYR A 280 -9.33 11.03 -1.92
CA TYR A 280 -8.64 9.76 -1.83
C TYR A 280 -8.58 9.05 -3.19
N SER A 281 -7.39 8.56 -3.55
CA SER A 281 -7.13 7.72 -4.71
C SER A 281 -6.32 6.50 -4.31
N GLU A 282 -6.74 5.32 -4.76
CA GLU A 282 -6.07 4.05 -4.44
C GLU A 282 -4.65 4.01 -5.01
N GLY A 283 -3.69 3.68 -4.16
CA GLY A 283 -2.38 3.19 -4.59
C GLY A 283 -2.42 1.70 -4.96
N TYR A 284 -1.25 1.11 -5.19
CA TYR A 284 -1.13 -0.26 -5.67
C TYR A 284 -1.70 -1.28 -4.68
N TRP A 285 -1.25 -1.26 -3.41
CA TRP A 285 -1.74 -2.22 -2.41
C TRP A 285 -3.09 -1.82 -1.84
N GLU A 286 -3.37 -0.52 -1.80
CA GLU A 286 -4.64 -0.01 -1.33
C GLU A 286 -5.77 -0.48 -2.27
N ALA A 287 -5.54 -0.48 -3.59
CA ALA A 287 -6.44 -1.11 -4.56
C ALA A 287 -6.65 -2.62 -4.32
N LEU A 288 -5.73 -3.27 -3.62
CA LEU A 288 -5.80 -4.68 -3.21
C LEU A 288 -6.28 -4.87 -1.77
N GLY A 289 -6.92 -3.85 -1.18
CA GLY A 289 -7.58 -3.92 0.12
C GLY A 289 -6.68 -3.60 1.30
N TYR A 290 -5.43 -3.17 1.07
CA TYR A 290 -4.54 -2.71 2.14
C TYR A 290 -4.98 -1.33 2.66
N HIS A 291 -4.67 -1.06 3.92
CA HIS A 291 -5.14 0.15 4.59
C HIS A 291 -4.53 1.44 3.99
N PRO A 292 -5.29 2.55 3.87
CA PRO A 292 -4.79 3.80 3.29
C PRO A 292 -3.77 4.53 4.16
N ARG A 293 -3.81 4.35 5.49
CA ARG A 293 -2.74 4.82 6.40
C ARG A 293 -1.64 3.80 6.65
N GLY A 294 -1.96 2.63 7.20
CA GLY A 294 -0.98 1.56 7.33
C GLY A 294 -0.12 1.67 8.58
N MET A 295 -0.68 2.21 9.67
CA MET A 295 0.01 2.37 10.95
C MET A 295 0.36 1.02 11.59
N VAL A 296 1.64 0.85 11.94
CA VAL A 296 2.18 -0.42 12.44
C VAL A 296 1.59 -0.80 13.78
N GLN A 297 1.54 0.15 14.72
CA GLN A 297 1.09 -0.08 16.09
C GLN A 297 -0.39 -0.47 16.21
N LEU A 298 -1.19 -0.09 15.21
CA LEU A 298 -2.63 -0.39 15.18
C LEU A 298 -2.96 -1.62 14.32
N GLU A 299 -1.95 -2.30 13.78
CA GLU A 299 -2.11 -3.40 12.83
C GLU A 299 -3.03 -3.06 11.65
N GLU A 300 -2.91 -1.85 11.12
CA GLU A 300 -3.66 -1.36 9.96
C GLU A 300 -3.16 -2.03 8.67
N ARG A 301 -3.27 -3.35 8.56
CA ARG A 301 -2.77 -4.11 7.40
C ARG A 301 -3.75 -4.05 6.24
N PHE A 302 -5.04 -4.19 6.53
CA PHE A 302 -6.13 -4.17 5.57
C PHE A 302 -7.15 -3.11 5.94
N LYS A 303 -7.86 -2.57 4.94
CA LYS A 303 -8.95 -1.59 5.13
C LYS A 303 -9.99 -2.13 6.11
N THR A 304 -10.47 -1.27 7.00
CA THR A 304 -11.71 -1.57 7.74
C THR A 304 -12.93 -1.16 6.90
N ARG A 305 -14.13 -1.34 7.44
CA ARG A 305 -15.39 -1.21 6.68
C ARG A 305 -15.74 0.25 6.37
#